data_AF-A0A850CDF1-F1
#
_entry.id   AF-A0A850CDF1-F1
#
_cell.length_a   1.000
_cell.length_b   1.000
_cell.length_c   1.000
_cell.angle_alpha   90.00
_cell.angle_beta   90.00
_cell.angle_gamma   90.00
#
_symmetry.space_group_name_H-M   'P 1'
#
loop_
_entity.id
_entity.type
_entity.pdbx_description
1 polymer ?
#
loop_
_entity_poly.entity_id
_entity_poly.type
_entity_poly.pdbx_seq_one_letter_code
_entity_poly.pdbx_strand_id
1 'polypeptide(L)'
;MTKPTVAVFFGGRSVEQPVSCASGSGVAKALRERGFDVTSIGITRTGEWVELPADSLFAIDAADALPEVTAEAGKSVAVDLGPGAQPIADIAFPVLHGPYGEDGTIQGLFEMADLPYVGSGVLSSSLSMDKEFSKRLLAAEGVPQGAFAVLKPGEELDAHAVIDKLGLPIFVKPARAGSSLGISKVKSAAELAEAVVKAREVDEKVVFEASFEDVREIEMGVLETLDGDLEITFPLEVLAMGEEGWFDFDAKYLDTPEPFNLRPDYHEGV
;
A
#
# COMPACT_ATOMS: atom_id res chain seq x y z
N MET A 1 6.32 29.57 19.74
CA MET A 1 6.42 29.14 18.33
C MET A 1 5.04 28.68 17.91
N THR A 2 4.55 29.12 16.75
CA THR A 2 3.33 28.57 16.15
C THR A 2 3.56 27.09 15.86
N LYS A 3 2.57 26.25 16.12
CA LYS A 3 2.68 24.82 15.81
C LYS A 3 2.66 24.67 14.27
N PRO A 4 3.40 23.69 13.72
CA PRO A 4 3.38 23.47 12.28
C PRO A 4 1.99 23.01 11.85
N THR A 5 1.53 23.52 10.72
CA THR A 5 0.34 23.05 10.01
C THR A 5 0.69 21.77 9.26
N VAL A 6 -0.13 20.74 9.40
CA VAL A 6 0.02 19.43 8.75
C VAL A 6 -1.08 19.24 7.72
N ALA A 7 -0.72 19.00 6.46
CA ALA A 7 -1.67 18.59 5.44
C ALA A 7 -1.74 17.06 5.37
N VAL A 8 -2.87 16.46 5.71
CA VAL A 8 -3.09 15.01 5.64
C VAL A 8 -3.81 14.67 4.34
N PHE A 9 -3.17 13.89 3.47
CA PHE A 9 -3.69 13.50 2.16
C PHE A 9 -4.25 12.08 2.21
N PHE A 10 -5.48 11.87 1.77
CA PHE A 10 -6.09 10.55 1.74
C PHE A 10 -7.19 10.42 0.67
N GLY A 11 -7.74 9.22 0.52
CA GLY A 11 -8.52 8.81 -0.63
C GLY A 11 -7.61 8.28 -1.75
N GLY A 12 -7.76 8.80 -2.96
CA GLY A 12 -6.91 8.51 -4.11
C GLY A 12 -7.60 7.76 -5.25
N ARG A 13 -6.90 7.71 -6.39
CA ARG A 13 -7.30 6.99 -7.61
C ARG A 13 -6.91 5.52 -7.52
N SER A 14 -7.34 4.86 -6.46
CA SER A 14 -6.98 3.49 -6.12
C SER A 14 -8.22 2.72 -5.68
N VAL A 15 -8.20 1.40 -5.90
CA VAL A 15 -9.22 0.51 -5.31
C VAL A 15 -9.14 0.51 -3.78
N GLU A 16 -7.98 0.89 -3.23
CA GLU A 16 -7.68 0.96 -1.80
C GLU A 16 -8.17 2.28 -1.18
N GLN A 17 -8.92 3.08 -1.93
CA GLN A 17 -9.46 4.35 -1.46
C GLN A 17 -10.21 4.22 -0.11
N PRO A 18 -11.08 3.22 0.13
CA PRO A 18 -11.78 3.13 1.42
C PRO A 18 -10.84 2.98 2.61
N VAL A 19 -9.76 2.18 2.45
CA VAL A 19 -8.71 2.00 3.48
C VAL A 19 -7.96 3.31 3.71
N SER A 20 -7.65 4.02 2.63
CA SER A 20 -7.05 5.36 2.67
C SER A 20 -7.91 6.38 3.39
N CYS A 21 -9.22 6.42 3.11
CA CYS A 21 -10.18 7.29 3.80
C CYS A 21 -10.21 7.05 5.32
N ALA A 22 -10.33 5.79 5.73
CA ALA A 22 -10.36 5.41 7.15
C ALA A 22 -9.04 5.76 7.85
N SER A 23 -7.91 5.36 7.26
CA SER A 23 -6.57 5.62 7.82
C SER A 23 -6.29 7.12 7.90
N GLY A 24 -6.51 7.86 6.81
CA GLY A 24 -6.21 9.29 6.72
C GLY A 24 -7.04 10.14 7.67
N SER A 25 -8.34 9.87 7.78
CA SER A 25 -9.18 10.60 8.74
C SER A 25 -8.87 10.24 10.20
N GLY A 26 -8.47 9.00 10.48
CA GLY A 26 -7.93 8.59 11.78
C GLY A 26 -6.65 9.34 12.15
N VAL A 27 -5.70 9.43 11.21
CA VAL A 27 -4.45 10.20 11.38
C VAL A 27 -4.74 11.69 11.62
N ALA A 28 -5.62 12.28 10.80
CA ALA A 28 -5.99 13.68 10.94
C ALA A 28 -6.62 13.98 12.31
N LYS A 29 -7.53 13.10 12.78
CA LYS A 29 -8.11 13.18 14.12
C LYS A 29 -7.04 13.10 15.21
N ALA A 30 -6.15 12.11 15.15
CA ALA A 30 -5.09 11.91 16.15
C ALA A 30 -4.13 13.10 16.23
N LEU A 31 -3.78 13.71 15.09
CA LEU A 31 -2.96 14.92 15.05
C LEU A 31 -3.67 16.12 15.68
N ARG A 32 -4.97 16.32 15.40
CA ARG A 32 -5.79 17.37 16.03
C ARG A 32 -5.89 17.18 17.54
N GLU A 33 -6.08 15.95 18.02
CA GLU A 33 -6.12 15.63 19.46
C GLU A 33 -4.78 15.88 20.17
N ARG A 34 -3.66 15.76 19.44
CA ARG A 34 -2.32 16.20 19.90
C ARG A 34 -2.11 17.71 19.77
N GLY A 35 -3.10 18.43 19.25
CA GLY A 35 -3.17 19.87 19.15
C GLY A 35 -2.38 20.47 18.00
N PHE A 36 -2.13 19.73 16.91
CA PHE A 36 -1.60 20.27 15.66
C PHE A 36 -2.69 20.97 14.85
N ASP A 37 -2.30 21.95 14.04
CA ASP A 37 -3.19 22.53 13.01
C ASP A 37 -3.20 21.58 11.82
N VAL A 38 -4.39 21.11 11.39
CA VAL A 38 -4.50 20.04 10.38
C VAL A 38 -5.47 20.40 9.27
N THR A 39 -4.96 20.43 8.05
CA THR A 39 -5.73 20.53 6.81
C THR A 39 -5.91 19.14 6.21
N SER A 40 -7.15 18.73 5.93
CA SER A 40 -7.44 17.42 5.35
C SER A 40 -7.69 17.56 3.86
N ILE A 41 -6.90 16.86 3.04
CA ILE A 41 -7.00 16.88 1.59
C ILE A 41 -7.44 15.50 1.10
N GLY A 42 -8.68 15.42 0.64
CA GLY A 42 -9.23 14.24 0.01
C GLY A 42 -8.96 14.20 -1.49
N ILE A 43 -8.70 13.02 -2.04
CA ILE A 43 -8.59 12.79 -3.49
C ILE A 43 -9.68 11.79 -3.90
N THR A 44 -10.50 12.13 -4.88
CA THR A 44 -11.58 11.26 -5.38
C THR A 44 -11.03 10.13 -6.25
N ARG A 45 -11.88 9.15 -6.61
CA ARG A 45 -11.50 8.08 -7.55
C ARG A 45 -11.20 8.61 -8.96
N THR A 46 -11.82 9.72 -9.32
CA THR A 46 -11.60 10.45 -10.58
C THR A 46 -10.36 11.35 -10.55
N GLY A 47 -9.77 11.57 -9.36
CA GLY A 47 -8.56 12.37 -9.19
C GLY A 47 -8.82 13.84 -8.90
N GLU A 48 -10.02 14.21 -8.48
CA GLU A 48 -10.35 15.56 -8.00
C GLU A 48 -9.85 15.71 -6.56
N TRP A 49 -9.27 16.87 -6.25
CA TRP A 49 -8.72 17.17 -4.93
C TRP A 49 -9.65 18.12 -4.20
N VAL A 50 -10.00 17.77 -2.97
CA VAL A 50 -10.92 18.55 -2.13
C VAL A 50 -10.34 18.78 -0.75
N GLU A 51 -10.47 20.01 -0.25
CA GLU A 51 -10.28 20.33 1.15
C GLU A 51 -11.53 19.89 1.92
N LEU A 52 -11.34 18.97 2.86
CA LEU A 52 -12.39 18.35 3.64
C LEU A 52 -12.64 19.13 4.94
N PRO A 53 -13.89 19.17 5.44
CA PRO A 53 -14.20 19.68 6.77
C PRO A 53 -13.35 19.04 7.87
N ALA A 54 -13.00 19.81 8.90
CA ALA A 54 -12.11 19.37 9.98
C ALA A 54 -12.65 18.18 10.80
N ASP A 55 -13.95 17.95 10.79
CA ASP A 55 -14.66 16.87 11.48
C ASP A 55 -14.95 15.66 10.57
N SER A 56 -14.46 15.66 9.33
CA SER A 56 -14.59 14.51 8.43
C SER A 56 -13.90 13.27 9.01
N LEU A 57 -14.70 12.23 9.23
CA LEU A 57 -14.27 10.94 9.74
C LEU A 57 -14.86 9.83 8.88
N PHE A 58 -14.01 8.92 8.43
CA PHE A 58 -14.40 7.77 7.61
C PHE A 58 -14.10 6.50 8.39
N ALA A 59 -14.97 5.51 8.26
CA ALA A 59 -14.79 4.20 8.87
C ALA A 59 -15.19 3.13 7.85
N ILE A 60 -14.50 2.00 7.90
CA ILE A 60 -14.94 0.78 7.23
C ILE A 60 -15.85 0.05 8.21
N ASP A 61 -17.12 -0.11 7.84
CA ASP A 61 -18.10 -0.90 8.59
C ASP A 61 -18.66 -1.96 7.64
N ALA A 62 -18.65 -3.22 8.07
CA ALA A 62 -19.16 -4.35 7.29
C ALA A 62 -20.66 -4.23 6.96
N ALA A 63 -21.41 -3.39 7.69
CA ALA A 63 -22.84 -3.15 7.47
C ALA A 63 -23.15 -2.01 6.48
N ASP A 64 -22.20 -1.09 6.23
CA ASP A 64 -22.40 0.10 5.40
C ASP A 64 -21.62 0.04 4.08
N ALA A 65 -21.96 0.94 3.15
CA ALA A 65 -21.16 1.13 1.95
C ALA A 65 -19.74 1.59 2.33
N LEU A 66 -18.72 1.02 1.67
CA LEU A 66 -17.32 1.40 1.87
C LEU A 66 -17.14 2.93 1.75
N PRO A 67 -16.36 3.55 2.65
CA PRO A 67 -16.17 5.00 2.64
C PRO A 67 -15.49 5.47 1.35
N GLU A 68 -15.90 6.63 0.87
CA GLU A 68 -15.39 7.24 -0.36
C GLU A 68 -15.31 8.76 -0.19
N VAL A 69 -14.25 9.35 -0.76
CA VAL A 69 -14.15 10.79 -0.95
C VAL A 69 -14.78 11.14 -2.29
N THR A 70 -15.84 11.94 -2.27
CA THR A 70 -16.49 12.50 -3.47
C THR A 70 -16.16 13.97 -3.63
N ALA A 71 -16.43 14.53 -4.82
CA ALA A 71 -16.19 15.95 -5.09
C ALA A 71 -17.06 16.86 -4.21
N GLU A 72 -18.23 16.39 -3.79
CA GLU A 72 -19.17 17.11 -2.92
C GLU A 72 -18.77 17.06 -1.45
N ALA A 73 -17.83 16.20 -1.06
CA ALA A 73 -17.38 16.03 0.32
C ALA A 73 -16.59 17.25 0.83
N GLY A 74 -16.12 18.12 -0.06
CA GLY A 74 -15.29 19.25 0.30
C GLY A 74 -15.22 20.34 -0.77
N LYS A 75 -14.35 21.31 -0.54
CA LYS A 75 -14.09 22.40 -1.48
C LYS A 75 -12.97 22.00 -2.42
N SER A 76 -13.20 22.09 -3.74
CA SER A 76 -12.13 21.81 -4.71
C SER A 76 -10.89 22.68 -4.47
N VAL A 77 -9.73 22.03 -4.54
CA VAL A 77 -8.40 22.66 -4.43
C VAL A 77 -7.53 22.27 -5.61
N ALA A 78 -6.51 23.08 -5.88
CA ALA A 78 -5.49 22.81 -6.88
C ALA A 78 -4.11 23.05 -6.26
N VAL A 79 -3.12 22.32 -6.77
CA VAL A 79 -1.72 22.52 -6.38
C VAL A 79 -1.13 23.60 -7.27
N ASP A 80 -0.69 24.70 -6.66
CA ASP A 80 0.05 25.76 -7.33
C ASP A 80 1.54 25.57 -7.10
N LEU A 81 2.30 25.35 -8.18
CA LEU A 81 3.76 25.24 -8.17
C LEU A 81 4.44 26.47 -8.81
N GLY A 82 3.68 27.54 -9.05
CA GLY A 82 4.17 28.75 -9.69
C GLY A 82 5.07 29.61 -8.78
N PRO A 83 5.82 30.57 -9.34
CA PRO A 83 6.61 31.51 -8.55
C PRO A 83 5.74 32.29 -7.55
N GLY A 84 6.09 32.22 -6.26
CA GLY A 84 5.34 32.87 -5.19
C GLY A 84 4.16 32.06 -4.64
N ALA A 85 3.97 30.82 -5.13
CA ALA A 85 3.03 29.88 -4.54
C ALA A 85 3.27 29.76 -3.03
N GLN A 86 2.18 29.68 -2.28
CA GLN A 86 2.23 29.49 -0.83
C GLN A 86 2.00 28.01 -0.53
N PRO A 87 2.81 27.41 0.35
CA PRO A 87 2.59 26.02 0.74
C PRO A 87 1.26 25.89 1.47
N ILE A 88 0.54 24.80 1.20
CA ILE A 88 -0.76 24.51 1.85
C ILE A 88 -0.62 24.17 3.34
N ALA A 89 0.58 23.75 3.74
CA ALA A 89 0.97 23.37 5.09
C ALA A 89 2.49 23.43 5.25
N ASP A 90 2.99 23.33 6.47
CA ASP A 90 4.43 23.26 6.75
C ASP A 90 5.00 21.86 6.47
N ILE A 91 4.14 20.83 6.51
CA ILE A 91 4.49 19.44 6.25
C ILE A 91 3.30 18.67 5.66
N ALA A 92 3.58 17.77 4.71
CA ALA A 92 2.62 16.82 4.17
C ALA A 92 2.67 15.47 4.90
N PHE A 93 1.51 14.87 5.10
CA PHE A 93 1.36 13.51 5.62
C PHE A 93 0.52 12.71 4.61
N PRO A 94 1.15 12.03 3.63
CA PRO A 94 0.43 11.16 2.71
C PRO A 94 -0.04 9.90 3.44
N VAL A 95 -1.34 9.67 3.42
CA VAL A 95 -2.00 8.45 3.90
C VAL A 95 -2.81 7.85 2.73
N LEU A 96 -2.16 7.82 1.56
CA LEU A 96 -2.67 7.25 0.32
C LEU A 96 -2.14 5.81 0.19
N HIS A 97 -2.95 4.91 -0.36
CA HIS A 97 -2.56 3.51 -0.60
C HIS A 97 -2.59 3.16 -2.08
N GLY A 98 -1.66 2.31 -2.49
CA GLY A 98 -1.51 1.79 -3.83
C GLY A 98 -0.96 2.83 -4.82
N PRO A 99 -1.37 2.75 -6.10
CA PRO A 99 -0.95 3.69 -7.13
C PRO A 99 -1.19 5.15 -6.72
N TYR A 100 -0.31 6.03 -7.15
CA TYR A 100 -0.21 7.45 -6.78
C TYR A 100 0.21 7.75 -5.33
N GLY A 101 -0.03 6.83 -4.38
CA GLY A 101 0.29 7.02 -2.96
C GLY A 101 1.63 6.42 -2.54
N GLU A 102 1.89 5.18 -2.95
CA GLU A 102 3.04 4.38 -2.52
C GLU A 102 4.07 4.17 -3.64
N ASP A 103 3.79 4.65 -4.85
CA ASP A 103 4.62 4.44 -6.05
C ASP A 103 5.65 5.56 -6.33
N GLY A 104 5.74 6.56 -5.44
CA GLY A 104 6.64 7.70 -5.59
C GLY A 104 6.02 8.91 -6.29
N THR A 105 4.79 8.80 -6.81
CA THR A 105 4.16 9.90 -7.57
C THR A 105 3.85 11.11 -6.70
N ILE A 106 3.14 10.93 -5.57
CA ILE A 106 2.82 12.01 -4.65
C ILE A 106 4.09 12.57 -3.98
N GLN A 107 5.07 11.70 -3.68
CA GLN A 107 6.36 12.10 -3.13
C GLN A 107 7.08 13.04 -4.11
N GLY A 108 7.08 12.70 -5.41
CA GLY A 108 7.68 13.55 -6.44
C GLY A 108 7.01 14.92 -6.55
N LEU A 109 5.70 15.01 -6.32
CA LEU A 109 5.00 16.29 -6.21
C LEU A 109 5.52 17.11 -5.02
N PHE A 110 5.68 16.48 -3.85
CA PHE A 110 6.19 17.15 -2.66
C PHE A 110 7.64 17.62 -2.82
N GLU A 111 8.50 16.81 -3.46
CA GLU A 111 9.88 17.20 -3.81
C GLU A 111 9.90 18.44 -4.73
N MET A 112 9.04 18.47 -5.77
CA MET A 112 8.95 19.62 -6.66
C MET A 112 8.40 20.88 -5.98
N ALA A 113 7.58 20.70 -4.94
CA ALA A 113 6.99 21.78 -4.17
C ALA A 113 7.87 22.28 -3.02
N ASP A 114 9.06 21.66 -2.80
CA ASP A 114 9.90 21.90 -1.62
C ASP A 114 9.11 21.75 -0.30
N LEU A 115 8.17 20.79 -0.27
CA LEU A 115 7.29 20.53 0.86
C LEU A 115 7.80 19.29 1.61
N PRO A 116 8.28 19.43 2.86
CA PRO A 116 8.63 18.28 3.68
C PRO A 116 7.45 17.32 3.83
N TYR A 117 7.71 16.01 3.87
CA TYR A 117 6.65 15.02 4.00
C TYR A 117 7.04 13.83 4.87
N VAL A 118 6.02 13.19 5.45
CA VAL A 118 6.17 11.96 6.25
C VAL A 118 6.32 10.75 5.33
N GLY A 119 7.24 9.84 5.68
CA GLY A 119 7.37 8.52 5.08
C GLY A 119 8.58 8.37 4.14
N SER A 120 8.53 7.33 3.31
CA SER A 120 9.59 7.01 2.34
C SER A 120 9.65 8.05 1.21
N GLY A 121 10.86 8.33 0.73
CA GLY A 121 11.07 9.19 -0.44
C GLY A 121 10.83 8.49 -1.78
N VAL A 122 10.87 9.27 -2.88
CA VAL A 122 10.49 8.85 -4.24
C VAL A 122 11.09 7.49 -4.64
N LEU A 123 12.40 7.33 -4.53
CA LEU A 123 13.08 6.09 -4.95
C LEU A 123 12.64 4.89 -4.11
N SER A 124 12.57 5.05 -2.79
CA SER A 124 12.17 3.99 -1.87
C SER A 124 10.74 3.53 -2.14
N SER A 125 9.81 4.48 -2.31
CA SER A 125 8.42 4.23 -2.69
C SER A 125 8.32 3.47 -4.03
N SER A 126 8.95 3.99 -5.09
CA SER A 126 8.88 3.36 -6.42
C SER A 126 9.48 1.95 -6.44
N LEU A 127 10.59 1.71 -5.72
CA LEU A 127 11.21 0.39 -5.64
C LEU A 127 10.35 -0.59 -4.84
N SER A 128 9.77 -0.13 -3.73
CA SER A 128 8.94 -0.95 -2.82
C SER A 128 7.61 -1.34 -3.45
N MET A 129 7.03 -0.47 -4.27
CA MET A 129 5.75 -0.74 -4.95
C MET A 129 5.88 -1.75 -6.09
N ASP A 130 7.03 -1.77 -6.77
CA ASP A 130 7.28 -2.72 -7.86
C ASP A 130 7.92 -4.01 -7.34
N LYS A 131 7.10 -5.07 -7.24
CA LYS A 131 7.52 -6.38 -6.70
C LYS A 131 8.75 -6.96 -7.39
N GLU A 132 8.95 -6.73 -8.69
CA GLU A 132 10.17 -7.20 -9.38
C GLU A 132 11.41 -6.48 -8.84
N PHE A 133 11.36 -5.15 -8.76
CA PHE A 133 12.52 -4.35 -8.37
C PHE A 133 12.81 -4.46 -6.87
N SER A 134 11.77 -4.52 -6.03
CA SER A 134 11.89 -4.89 -4.62
C SER A 134 12.66 -6.18 -4.45
N LYS A 135 12.22 -7.25 -5.12
CA LYS A 135 12.88 -8.56 -5.05
C LYS A 135 14.31 -8.50 -5.55
N ARG A 136 14.58 -7.85 -6.68
CA ARG A 136 15.95 -7.72 -7.21
C ARG A 136 16.87 -6.99 -6.23
N LEU A 137 16.40 -5.90 -5.61
CA LEU A 137 17.17 -5.16 -4.61
C LEU A 137 17.46 -6.03 -3.38
N LEU A 138 16.44 -6.67 -2.81
CA LEU A 138 16.59 -7.57 -1.67
C LEU A 138 17.58 -8.71 -1.97
N ALA A 139 17.56 -9.27 -3.18
CA ALA A 139 18.53 -10.28 -3.60
C ALA A 139 19.97 -9.74 -3.64
N ALA A 140 20.14 -8.53 -4.17
CA ALA A 140 21.45 -7.88 -4.26
C ALA A 140 22.04 -7.61 -2.86
N GLU A 141 21.20 -7.32 -1.87
CA GLU A 141 21.56 -7.15 -0.47
C GLU A 141 21.63 -8.47 0.32
N GLY A 142 21.44 -9.62 -0.34
CA GLY A 142 21.57 -10.94 0.30
C GLY A 142 20.38 -11.35 1.16
N VAL A 143 19.24 -10.66 1.08
CA VAL A 143 18.01 -11.05 1.78
C VAL A 143 17.41 -12.29 1.12
N PRO A 144 17.22 -13.41 1.87
CA PRO A 144 16.62 -14.62 1.33
C PRO A 144 15.18 -14.37 0.85
N GLN A 145 14.83 -14.95 -0.29
CA GLN A 145 13.49 -14.83 -0.86
C GLN A 145 13.15 -16.05 -1.73
N GLY A 146 11.85 -16.25 -1.96
CA GLY A 146 11.37 -17.26 -2.90
C GLY A 146 11.75 -16.98 -4.34
N ALA A 147 11.90 -18.03 -5.14
CA ALA A 147 12.13 -17.90 -6.57
C ALA A 147 10.96 -17.16 -7.25
N PHE A 148 11.28 -16.32 -8.23
CA PHE A 148 10.27 -15.58 -8.98
C PHE A 148 10.60 -15.48 -10.48
N ALA A 149 9.57 -15.22 -11.28
CA ALA A 149 9.66 -14.89 -12.69
C ALA A 149 8.81 -13.64 -12.98
N VAL A 150 9.05 -12.99 -14.12
CA VAL A 150 8.34 -11.78 -14.52
C VAL A 150 7.92 -11.93 -15.98
N LEU A 151 6.69 -11.55 -16.28
CA LEU A 151 6.18 -11.38 -17.63
C LEU A 151 5.94 -9.88 -17.87
N LYS A 152 6.70 -9.29 -18.77
CA LYS A 152 6.65 -7.85 -19.06
C LYS A 152 5.46 -7.50 -19.95
N PRO A 153 5.09 -6.21 -20.01
CA PRO A 153 4.10 -5.74 -20.97
C PRO A 153 4.47 -6.14 -22.40
N GLY A 154 3.51 -6.73 -23.12
CA GLY A 154 3.68 -7.20 -24.50
C GLY A 154 4.40 -8.54 -24.68
N GLU A 155 4.88 -9.18 -23.61
CA GLU A 155 5.43 -10.54 -23.70
C GLU A 155 4.32 -11.60 -23.66
N GLU A 156 4.55 -12.69 -24.39
CA GLU A 156 3.70 -13.89 -24.39
C GLU A 156 4.10 -14.83 -23.25
N LEU A 157 3.10 -15.46 -22.63
CA LEU A 157 3.32 -16.39 -21.54
C LEU A 157 3.93 -17.72 -22.06
N ASP A 158 5.13 -18.05 -21.61
CA ASP A 158 5.66 -19.41 -21.68
C ASP A 158 5.40 -20.13 -20.35
N ALA A 159 4.26 -20.81 -20.26
CA ALA A 159 3.85 -21.50 -19.04
C ALA A 159 4.82 -22.62 -18.64
N HIS A 160 5.45 -23.31 -19.60
CA HIS A 160 6.39 -24.39 -19.31
C HIS A 160 7.65 -23.81 -18.66
N ALA A 161 8.23 -22.75 -19.22
CA ALA A 161 9.41 -22.11 -18.65
C ALA A 161 9.16 -21.56 -17.24
N VAL A 162 7.98 -21.01 -16.98
CA VAL A 162 7.59 -20.52 -15.65
C VAL A 162 7.48 -21.68 -14.65
N ILE A 163 6.79 -22.77 -15.00
CA ILE A 163 6.63 -23.94 -14.13
C ILE A 163 7.96 -24.64 -13.88
N ASP A 164 8.77 -24.84 -14.92
CA ASP A 164 10.07 -25.50 -14.80
C ASP A 164 11.01 -24.73 -13.85
N LYS A 165 10.88 -23.40 -13.81
CA LYS A 165 11.67 -22.54 -12.92
C LYS A 165 11.17 -22.53 -11.48
N LEU A 166 9.84 -22.47 -11.28
CA LEU A 166 9.25 -22.16 -9.96
C LEU A 166 8.68 -23.38 -9.24
N GLY A 167 8.31 -24.43 -9.96
CA GLY A 167 7.48 -25.50 -9.45
C GLY A 167 6.05 -25.03 -9.16
N LEU A 168 5.13 -25.97 -8.95
CA LEU A 168 3.75 -25.69 -8.51
C LEU A 168 3.61 -25.98 -7.00
N PRO A 169 2.74 -25.24 -6.28
CA PRO A 169 1.90 -24.15 -6.78
C PRO A 169 2.63 -22.80 -6.94
N ILE A 170 2.05 -21.91 -7.76
CA ILE A 170 2.61 -20.60 -8.10
C ILE A 170 1.61 -19.51 -7.74
N PHE A 171 2.06 -18.43 -7.10
CA PHE A 171 1.27 -17.20 -7.03
C PHE A 171 1.51 -16.35 -8.27
N VAL A 172 0.42 -15.90 -8.89
CA VAL A 172 0.42 -14.94 -10.01
C VAL A 172 -0.12 -13.62 -9.48
N LYS A 173 0.63 -12.53 -9.67
CA LYS A 173 0.33 -11.22 -9.05
C LYS A 173 0.61 -10.08 -10.03
N PRO A 174 -0.18 -8.99 -10.02
CA PRO A 174 0.26 -7.72 -10.62
C PRO A 174 1.51 -7.19 -9.93
N ALA A 175 2.44 -6.64 -10.71
CA ALA A 175 3.70 -6.15 -10.16
C ALA A 175 3.50 -4.96 -9.21
N ARG A 176 2.63 -4.01 -9.57
CA ARG A 176 2.41 -2.74 -8.85
C ARG A 176 0.96 -2.59 -8.39
N ALA A 177 0.58 -3.36 -7.37
CA ALA A 177 -0.72 -3.23 -6.70
C ALA A 177 -0.67 -3.78 -5.27
N GLY A 178 -1.51 -3.22 -4.39
CA GLY A 178 -1.74 -3.66 -3.02
C GLY A 178 -3.04 -4.46 -2.85
N SER A 179 -3.42 -4.70 -1.59
CA SER A 179 -4.74 -5.24 -1.19
C SER A 179 -5.18 -6.55 -1.87
N SER A 180 -4.22 -7.40 -2.25
CA SER A 180 -4.49 -8.72 -2.82
C SER A 180 -5.27 -8.71 -4.16
N LEU A 181 -5.41 -7.54 -4.79
CA LEU A 181 -6.15 -7.40 -6.05
C LEU A 181 -5.39 -8.09 -7.20
N GLY A 182 -6.10 -8.85 -8.02
CA GLY A 182 -5.52 -9.52 -9.19
C GLY A 182 -4.56 -10.68 -8.84
N ILE A 183 -4.52 -11.11 -7.57
CA ILE A 183 -3.72 -12.25 -7.13
C ILE A 183 -4.50 -13.55 -7.36
N SER A 184 -3.76 -14.60 -7.76
CA SER A 184 -4.25 -15.97 -7.88
C SER A 184 -3.19 -16.97 -7.43
N LYS A 185 -3.58 -18.03 -6.71
CA LYS A 185 -2.73 -19.21 -6.44
C LYS A 185 -3.06 -20.30 -7.45
N VAL A 186 -2.12 -20.60 -8.33
CA VAL A 186 -2.24 -21.55 -9.43
C VAL A 186 -1.64 -22.90 -9.03
N LYS A 187 -2.43 -23.97 -9.15
CA LYS A 187 -2.04 -25.35 -8.77
C LYS A 187 -1.79 -26.24 -9.98
N SER A 188 -2.14 -25.80 -11.19
CA SER A 188 -1.93 -26.54 -12.43
C SER A 188 -1.56 -25.63 -13.60
N ALA A 189 -0.90 -26.19 -14.62
CA ALA A 189 -0.50 -25.45 -15.81
C ALA A 189 -1.68 -24.80 -16.56
N ALA A 190 -2.87 -25.40 -16.49
CA ALA A 190 -4.06 -24.93 -17.20
C ALA A 190 -4.60 -23.61 -16.65
N GLU A 191 -4.36 -23.34 -15.36
CA GLU A 191 -4.86 -22.14 -14.66
C GLU A 191 -3.98 -20.89 -14.89
N LEU A 192 -2.72 -21.06 -15.33
CA LEU A 192 -1.77 -19.95 -15.45
C LEU A 192 -2.25 -18.86 -16.42
N ALA A 193 -2.80 -19.24 -17.57
CA ALA A 193 -3.23 -18.28 -18.58
C ALA A 193 -4.35 -17.37 -18.05
N GLU A 194 -5.34 -17.95 -17.37
CA GLU A 194 -6.45 -17.20 -16.76
C GLU A 194 -5.95 -16.29 -15.63
N ALA A 195 -5.06 -16.80 -14.78
CA ALA A 195 -4.46 -16.02 -13.71
C ALA A 195 -3.65 -14.81 -14.23
N VAL A 196 -2.94 -14.96 -15.35
CA VAL A 196 -2.23 -13.85 -16.01
C VAL A 196 -3.20 -12.81 -16.57
N VAL A 197 -4.31 -13.24 -17.17
CA VAL A 197 -5.36 -12.30 -17.64
C VAL A 197 -5.90 -11.49 -16.46
N LYS A 198 -6.27 -12.15 -15.37
CA LYS A 198 -6.76 -11.50 -14.14
C LYS A 198 -5.75 -10.51 -13.56
N ALA A 199 -4.47 -10.88 -13.48
CA ALA A 199 -3.42 -9.96 -13.00
C ALA A 199 -3.26 -8.74 -13.92
N ARG A 200 -3.37 -8.92 -15.24
CA ARG A 200 -3.26 -7.86 -16.25
C ARG A 200 -4.42 -6.88 -16.27
N GLU A 201 -5.57 -7.23 -15.67
CA GLU A 201 -6.65 -6.25 -15.44
C GLU A 201 -6.21 -5.13 -14.48
N VAL A 202 -5.18 -5.38 -13.67
CA VAL A 202 -4.65 -4.45 -12.66
C VAL A 202 -3.32 -3.83 -13.11
N ASP A 203 -2.37 -4.65 -13.57
CA ASP A 203 -1.06 -4.20 -14.05
C ASP A 203 -0.59 -5.06 -15.22
N GLU A 204 -0.24 -4.44 -16.35
CA GLU A 204 0.28 -5.13 -17.52
C GLU A 204 1.54 -5.98 -17.23
N LYS A 205 2.31 -5.61 -16.20
CA LYS A 205 3.46 -6.38 -15.72
C LYS A 205 3.03 -7.37 -14.63
N VAL A 206 3.33 -8.65 -14.85
CA VAL A 206 2.94 -9.75 -13.95
C VAL A 206 4.17 -10.38 -13.32
N VAL A 207 4.08 -10.70 -12.04
CA VAL A 207 5.09 -11.43 -11.27
C VAL A 207 4.53 -12.81 -10.89
N PHE A 208 5.37 -13.83 -11.05
CA PHE A 208 5.11 -15.20 -10.63
C PHE A 208 6.04 -15.53 -9.47
N GLU A 209 5.53 -16.13 -8.41
CA GLU A 209 6.30 -16.50 -7.23
C GLU A 209 6.03 -17.97 -6.88
N ALA A 210 7.10 -18.71 -6.59
CA ALA A 210 6.95 -20.04 -6.02
C ALA A 210 6.20 -19.93 -4.68
N SER A 211 5.18 -20.77 -4.49
CA SER A 211 4.40 -20.75 -3.26
C SER A 211 5.20 -21.32 -2.10
N PHE A 212 5.09 -20.67 -0.94
CA PHE A 212 5.51 -21.24 0.33
C PHE A 212 4.30 -21.93 0.97
N GLU A 213 4.45 -23.19 1.36
CA GLU A 213 3.40 -23.97 2.03
C GLU A 213 3.72 -24.09 3.52
N ASP A 214 2.68 -24.14 4.35
CA ASP A 214 2.78 -24.33 5.81
C ASP A 214 3.70 -23.31 6.50
N VAL A 215 3.64 -22.04 6.07
CA VAL A 215 4.42 -20.92 6.63
C VAL A 215 3.59 -19.99 7.50
N ARG A 216 4.28 -19.28 8.38
CA ARG A 216 3.73 -18.17 9.19
C ARG A 216 4.11 -16.86 8.54
N GLU A 217 3.16 -15.93 8.43
CA GLU A 217 3.41 -14.57 7.95
C GLU A 217 3.68 -13.66 9.15
N ILE A 218 4.85 -13.01 9.16
CA ILE A 218 5.32 -12.16 10.26
C ILE A 218 5.49 -10.73 9.75
N GLU A 219 4.97 -9.77 10.52
CA GLU A 219 5.08 -8.34 10.23
C GLU A 219 5.82 -7.60 11.36
N MET A 220 6.54 -6.55 11.00
CA MET A 220 7.24 -5.66 11.93
C MET A 220 7.13 -4.23 11.42
N GLY A 221 6.77 -3.30 12.31
CA GLY A 221 6.85 -1.87 12.05
C GLY A 221 8.28 -1.37 12.26
N VAL A 222 8.76 -0.53 11.35
CA VAL A 222 10.07 0.13 11.45
C VAL A 222 9.86 1.64 11.35
N LEU A 223 10.46 2.38 12.26
CA LEU A 223 10.47 3.84 12.28
C LEU A 223 11.91 4.34 12.39
N GLU A 224 12.33 5.20 11.47
CA GLU A 224 13.57 5.95 11.59
C GLU A 224 13.36 7.15 12.53
N THR A 225 14.22 7.27 13.52
CA THR A 225 14.24 8.39 14.47
C THR A 225 15.00 9.57 13.90
N LEU A 226 14.83 10.76 14.49
CA LEU A 226 15.51 11.98 14.02
C LEU A 226 17.04 11.91 14.06
N ASP A 227 17.59 11.06 14.92
CA ASP A 227 19.03 10.84 15.07
C ASP A 227 19.57 9.77 14.09
N GLY A 228 18.70 9.14 13.29
CA GLY A 228 19.03 8.09 12.33
C GLY A 228 18.99 6.67 12.89
N ASP A 229 18.62 6.49 14.16
CA ASP A 229 18.41 5.17 14.75
C ASP A 229 17.06 4.57 14.32
N LEU A 230 16.95 3.24 14.35
CA LEU A 230 15.72 2.52 14.01
C LEU A 230 14.99 2.04 15.27
N GLU A 231 13.72 2.40 15.39
CA GLU A 231 12.78 1.78 16.31
C GLU A 231 11.98 0.70 15.58
N ILE A 232 11.96 -0.52 16.15
CA ILE A 232 11.31 -1.68 15.55
C ILE A 232 10.29 -2.25 16.55
N THR A 233 9.08 -2.53 16.09
CA THR A 233 8.07 -3.18 16.93
C THR A 233 8.46 -4.64 17.22
N PHE A 234 7.83 -5.25 18.22
CA PHE A 234 7.87 -6.71 18.32
C PHE A 234 7.28 -7.33 17.03
N PRO A 235 7.79 -8.49 16.59
CA PRO A 235 7.20 -9.19 15.47
C PRO A 235 5.81 -9.68 15.85
N LEU A 236 4.86 -9.46 14.93
CA LEU A 236 3.49 -9.93 15.03
C LEU A 236 3.23 -10.98 13.96
N GLU A 237 2.26 -11.86 14.19
CA GLU A 237 1.88 -12.89 13.21
C GLU A 237 0.51 -12.57 12.63
N VAL A 238 0.40 -12.66 11.31
CA VAL A 238 -0.87 -12.57 10.59
C VAL A 238 -1.58 -13.93 10.68
N LEU A 239 -2.75 -13.94 11.31
CA LEU A 239 -3.54 -15.15 11.55
C LEU A 239 -4.66 -15.35 10.53
N ALA A 240 -5.16 -14.26 9.96
CA ALA A 240 -6.29 -14.31 9.07
C ALA A 240 -5.90 -14.95 7.73
N MET A 241 -6.58 -16.05 7.41
CA MET A 241 -6.54 -16.70 6.11
C MET A 241 -7.97 -16.74 5.58
N GLY A 242 -8.19 -16.21 4.37
CA GLY A 242 -9.48 -16.32 3.68
C GLY A 242 -9.82 -17.78 3.36
N GLU A 243 -10.98 -18.03 2.75
CA GLU A 243 -11.46 -19.40 2.44
C GLU A 243 -10.46 -20.22 1.61
N GLU A 244 -9.60 -19.56 0.82
CA GLU A 244 -8.55 -20.20 0.02
C GLU A 244 -7.22 -20.43 0.74
N GLY A 245 -7.14 -20.11 2.04
CA GLY A 245 -5.95 -20.33 2.87
C GLY A 245 -4.85 -19.27 2.68
N TRP A 246 -5.21 -18.04 2.28
CA TRP A 246 -4.28 -16.91 2.14
C TRP A 246 -4.97 -15.57 2.43
N PHE A 247 -4.19 -14.52 2.71
CA PHE A 247 -4.69 -13.24 3.26
C PHE A 247 -5.20 -12.27 2.17
N ASP A 248 -6.49 -12.38 1.82
CA ASP A 248 -7.17 -11.52 0.83
C ASP A 248 -7.79 -10.25 1.45
N PHE A 249 -8.42 -9.39 0.61
CA PHE A 249 -8.97 -8.10 1.05
C PHE A 249 -10.11 -8.25 2.06
N ASP A 250 -11.02 -9.21 1.83
CA ASP A 250 -12.18 -9.42 2.68
C ASP A 250 -11.74 -9.95 4.06
N ALA A 251 -10.77 -10.90 4.08
CA ALA A 251 -10.15 -11.37 5.32
C ALA A 251 -9.43 -10.25 6.09
N LYS A 252 -8.85 -9.26 5.39
CA LYS A 252 -8.14 -8.10 5.97
C LYS A 252 -9.06 -7.08 6.63
N TYR A 253 -10.18 -6.74 5.99
CA TYR A 253 -10.92 -5.53 6.32
C TYR A 253 -12.40 -5.74 6.67
N LEU A 254 -12.98 -6.91 6.36
CA LEU A 254 -14.42 -7.13 6.51
C LEU A 254 -14.75 -8.31 7.44
N ASP A 255 -13.99 -9.41 7.38
CA ASP A 255 -14.43 -10.69 7.96
C ASP A 255 -13.79 -11.06 9.31
N THR A 256 -12.71 -10.40 9.75
CA THR A 256 -11.93 -10.87 10.92
C THR A 256 -11.81 -9.81 12.02
N PRO A 257 -12.33 -10.04 13.24
CA PRO A 257 -12.19 -9.10 14.38
C PRO A 257 -10.77 -9.01 14.96
N GLU A 258 -9.99 -10.11 14.89
CA GLU A 258 -8.61 -10.18 15.40
C GLU A 258 -7.71 -10.89 14.37
N PRO A 259 -7.33 -10.23 13.27
CA PRO A 259 -6.53 -10.84 12.20
C PRO A 259 -5.06 -11.06 12.56
N PHE A 260 -4.62 -10.64 13.75
CA PHE A 260 -3.21 -10.65 14.16
C PHE A 260 -3.01 -11.24 15.55
N ASN A 261 -1.93 -12.01 15.71
CA ASN A 261 -1.37 -12.32 17.01
C ASN A 261 -0.26 -11.32 17.33
N LEU A 262 -0.48 -10.46 18.33
CA LEU A 262 0.48 -9.45 18.76
C LEU A 262 1.59 -10.00 19.67
N ARG A 263 1.45 -11.24 20.14
CA ARG A 263 2.44 -11.93 21.00
C ARG A 263 2.53 -13.42 20.64
N PRO A 264 2.94 -13.72 19.41
CA PRO A 264 3.05 -15.11 18.98
C PRO A 264 4.16 -15.85 19.72
N ASP A 265 3.95 -17.15 19.92
CA ASP A 265 4.98 -18.03 20.49
C ASP A 265 6.03 -18.30 19.42
N TYR A 266 7.28 -17.93 19.74
CA TYR A 266 8.44 -18.16 18.89
C TYR A 266 9.29 -19.24 19.54
N HIS A 267 9.64 -20.27 18.76
CA HIS A 267 10.62 -21.25 19.22
C HIS A 267 11.96 -20.57 19.52
N GLU A 268 12.71 -21.07 20.51
CA GLU A 268 14.04 -20.54 20.83
C GLU A 268 14.92 -20.52 19.56
N GLY A 269 15.46 -19.34 19.24
CA GLY A 269 16.36 -19.13 18.08
C GLY A 269 15.72 -18.50 16.84
N VAL A 270 14.44 -18.10 16.92
CA VAL A 270 13.79 -17.17 15.98
C VAL A 270 13.91 -15.73 16.50
#